data_AF-Q6EE79-F1
#
_entry.id   AF-Q6EE79-F1
#
_cell.length_a   1.000
_cell.length_b   1.000
_cell.length_c   1.000
_cell.angle_alpha   90.00
_cell.angle_beta   90.00
_cell.angle_gamma   90.00
#
_symmetry.space_group_name_H-M   'P 1'
#
loop_
_entity.id
_entity.type
_entity.pdbx_description
1 polymer ?
#
loop_
_entity_poly.entity_id
_entity_poly.type
_entity_poly.pdbx_seq_one_letter_code
_entity_poly.pdbx_strand_id
1 'polypeptide(L)'
;SNYFLKIIQLLDDYPKCFIVGADNVGSKQMQQIRMCLRGKAVVLMGKNTMMRKAIRGHLENNPALEKLLPHIRGNVGFVFTKEDSTEVRDMLLANKVPAAARAGAIAPCDVTVPAQNTGLGPEKTSFFQALGITTKISRGTIEILSNVQLIKTGDKVGASEATLLNMLNISPFSYGLIILQVYDNGSVYSPEVLDITEDTLHKRFLEGVRNIASVCLQIGYPTVASVPHSVINGYKRVLAVCVETDYSFPLADKVK
;
A
#
# COMPACT_ATOMS: atom_id res chain seq x y z
N SER A 1 -12.15 -27.23 -21.21
CA SER A 1 -13.34 -27.45 -20.36
C SER A 1 -13.01 -27.29 -18.88
N ASN A 2 -12.07 -28.07 -18.31
CA ASN A 2 -11.80 -28.07 -16.85
C ASN A 2 -11.42 -26.71 -16.25
N TYR A 3 -10.71 -25.84 -16.98
CA TYR A 3 -10.38 -24.51 -16.49
C TYR A 3 -11.62 -23.63 -16.28
N PHE A 4 -12.59 -23.69 -17.20
CA PHE A 4 -13.84 -22.93 -17.09
C PHE A 4 -14.63 -23.38 -15.86
N LEU A 5 -14.79 -24.70 -15.67
CA LEU A 5 -15.47 -25.23 -14.48
C LEU A 5 -14.79 -24.77 -13.18
N LYS A 6 -13.46 -24.76 -13.15
CA LYS A 6 -12.70 -24.34 -11.96
C LYS A 6 -12.84 -22.86 -11.66
N ILE A 7 -12.77 -21.97 -12.66
CA ILE A 7 -12.92 -20.52 -12.42
C ILE A 7 -14.36 -20.19 -12.01
N ILE A 8 -15.35 -20.88 -12.59
CA ILE A 8 -16.75 -20.74 -12.24
C ILE A 8 -16.97 -21.14 -10.78
N GLN A 9 -16.50 -22.32 -10.40
CA GLN A 9 -16.57 -22.79 -9.02
C GLN A 9 -15.93 -21.79 -8.04
N LEU A 10 -14.78 -21.22 -8.39
CA LEU A 10 -14.12 -20.22 -7.55
C LEU A 10 -14.86 -18.87 -7.50
N LEU A 11 -15.56 -18.49 -8.55
CA LEU A 11 -16.40 -17.28 -8.57
C LEU A 11 -17.67 -17.44 -7.73
N ASP A 12 -18.23 -18.65 -7.68
CA ASP A 12 -19.42 -18.95 -6.87
C ASP A 12 -19.05 -19.20 -5.40
N ASP A 13 -17.93 -19.87 -5.14
CA ASP A 13 -17.50 -20.23 -3.79
C ASP A 13 -17.01 -19.03 -2.98
N TYR A 14 -16.38 -18.03 -3.62
CA TYR A 14 -15.69 -16.93 -2.95
C TYR A 14 -16.32 -15.57 -3.25
N PRO A 15 -16.79 -14.82 -2.23
CA PRO A 15 -17.43 -13.51 -2.43
C PRO A 15 -16.44 -12.39 -2.75
N LYS A 16 -15.16 -12.55 -2.36
CA LYS A 16 -14.10 -11.55 -2.53
C LYS A 16 -13.01 -12.06 -3.48
N CYS A 17 -12.51 -11.16 -4.32
CA CYS A 17 -11.46 -11.48 -5.27
C CYS A 17 -10.51 -10.29 -5.47
N PHE A 18 -9.21 -10.54 -5.44
CA PHE A 18 -8.19 -9.56 -5.81
C PHE A 18 -7.74 -9.78 -7.24
N ILE A 19 -7.70 -8.70 -8.01
CA ILE A 19 -7.02 -8.64 -9.30
C ILE A 19 -5.56 -8.27 -9.02
N VAL A 20 -4.65 -9.23 -9.24
CA VAL A 20 -3.22 -9.04 -9.00
C VAL A 20 -2.43 -8.95 -10.30
N GLY A 21 -1.56 -7.96 -10.41
CA GLY A 21 -0.52 -7.88 -11.43
C GLY A 21 0.70 -8.70 -11.01
N ALA A 22 1.17 -9.56 -11.89
CA ALA A 22 2.30 -10.46 -11.66
C ALA A 22 3.53 -10.08 -12.50
N ASP A 23 3.85 -8.79 -12.59
CA ASP A 23 5.00 -8.30 -13.35
C ASP A 23 6.33 -8.58 -12.65
N ASN A 24 7.30 -9.11 -13.39
CA ASN A 24 8.63 -9.50 -12.89
C ASN A 24 8.65 -10.52 -11.73
N VAL A 25 7.54 -11.24 -11.51
CA VAL A 25 7.43 -12.26 -10.46
C VAL A 25 8.00 -13.59 -10.96
N GLY A 26 8.95 -14.17 -10.23
CA GLY A 26 9.55 -15.47 -10.56
C GLY A 26 8.65 -16.66 -10.20
N SER A 27 8.85 -17.80 -10.86
CA SER A 27 8.08 -19.03 -10.58
C SER A 27 8.23 -19.50 -9.13
N LYS A 28 9.42 -19.39 -8.55
CA LYS A 28 9.70 -19.73 -7.14
C LYS A 28 8.94 -18.82 -6.18
N GLN A 29 8.86 -17.52 -6.50
CA GLN A 29 8.10 -16.55 -5.72
C GLN A 29 6.59 -16.86 -5.78
N MET A 30 6.05 -17.20 -6.95
CA MET A 30 4.65 -17.62 -7.07
C MET A 30 4.35 -18.89 -6.25
N GLN A 31 5.30 -19.83 -6.18
CA GLN A 31 5.14 -21.02 -5.33
C GLN A 31 5.15 -20.66 -3.84
N GLN A 32 6.06 -19.80 -3.40
CA GLN A 32 6.10 -19.31 -2.02
C GLN A 32 4.81 -18.57 -1.65
N ILE A 33 4.33 -17.67 -2.51
CA ILE A 33 3.07 -16.95 -2.29
C ILE A 33 1.90 -17.94 -2.17
N ARG A 34 1.85 -18.98 -3.02
CA ARG A 34 0.81 -20.04 -2.91
C ARG A 34 0.91 -20.82 -1.61
N MET A 35 2.11 -21.02 -1.07
CA MET A 35 2.30 -21.68 0.23
C MET A 35 1.86 -20.77 1.39
N CYS A 36 2.25 -19.49 1.37
CA CYS A 36 1.86 -18.50 2.38
C CYS A 36 0.35 -18.28 2.43
N LEU A 37 -0.31 -18.28 1.27
CA LEU A 37 -1.75 -18.08 1.15
C LEU A 37 -2.57 -19.35 1.40
N ARG A 38 -1.93 -20.49 1.64
CA ARG A 38 -2.61 -21.78 1.78
C ARG A 38 -3.54 -21.76 3.00
N GLY A 39 -4.81 -22.10 2.78
CA GLY A 39 -5.84 -22.10 3.82
C GLY A 39 -6.70 -20.84 3.82
N LYS A 40 -6.11 -19.68 3.51
CA LYS A 40 -6.79 -18.37 3.51
C LYS A 40 -7.26 -17.92 2.13
N ALA A 41 -6.46 -18.19 1.10
CA ALA A 41 -6.68 -17.70 -0.25
C ALA A 41 -6.31 -18.71 -1.34
N VAL A 42 -6.98 -18.60 -2.49
CA VAL A 42 -6.69 -19.42 -3.67
C VAL A 42 -6.24 -18.55 -4.83
N VAL A 43 -5.00 -18.75 -5.28
CA VAL A 43 -4.43 -18.03 -6.44
C VAL A 43 -4.73 -18.78 -7.73
N LEU A 44 -5.42 -18.13 -8.66
CA LEU A 44 -5.70 -18.61 -10.01
C LEU A 44 -5.08 -17.67 -11.04
N MET A 45 -4.14 -18.19 -11.84
CA MET A 45 -3.59 -17.49 -13.00
C MET A 45 -4.25 -18.02 -14.27
N GLY A 46 -4.47 -17.15 -15.25
CA GLY A 46 -5.09 -17.54 -16.51
C GLY A 46 -4.79 -16.59 -17.66
N LYS A 47 -5.06 -17.03 -18.88
CA LYS A 47 -4.99 -16.17 -20.06
C LYS A 47 -6.16 -15.20 -20.07
N ASN A 48 -5.91 -13.92 -20.30
CA ASN A 48 -6.91 -12.86 -20.27
C ASN A 48 -8.16 -13.16 -21.12
N THR A 49 -7.97 -13.74 -22.32
CA THR A 49 -9.08 -14.10 -23.21
C THR A 49 -9.98 -15.18 -22.62
N MET A 50 -9.40 -16.17 -21.93
CA MET A 50 -10.13 -17.25 -21.27
C MET A 50 -10.90 -16.74 -20.06
N MET A 51 -10.25 -15.91 -19.23
CA MET A 51 -10.87 -15.31 -18.05
C MET A 51 -12.05 -14.42 -18.43
N ARG A 52 -11.90 -13.56 -19.44
CA ARG A 52 -12.99 -12.72 -19.95
C ARG A 52 -14.15 -13.55 -20.51
N LYS A 53 -13.87 -14.63 -21.23
CA LYS A 53 -14.92 -15.52 -21.75
C LYS A 53 -15.68 -16.22 -20.64
N ALA A 54 -14.99 -16.67 -19.58
CA ALA A 54 -15.62 -17.31 -18.44
C ALA A 54 -16.56 -16.35 -17.69
N ILE A 55 -16.10 -15.13 -17.42
CA ILE A 55 -16.89 -14.10 -16.72
C ILE A 55 -18.11 -13.69 -17.55
N ARG A 56 -17.96 -13.51 -18.87
CA ARG A 56 -19.10 -13.22 -19.76
C ARG A 56 -20.14 -14.33 -19.79
N GLY A 57 -19.72 -15.59 -19.68
CA GLY A 57 -20.63 -16.73 -19.60
C GLY A 57 -21.39 -16.81 -18.27
N HIS A 58 -20.91 -16.15 -17.22
CA HIS A 58 -21.52 -16.13 -15.88
C HIS A 58 -22.26 -14.83 -15.55
N LEU A 59 -22.39 -13.94 -16.54
CA LEU A 59 -23.03 -12.63 -16.34
C LEU A 59 -24.52 -12.74 -15.99
N GLU A 60 -25.19 -13.79 -16.46
CA GLU A 60 -26.62 -14.05 -16.22
C GLU A 60 -26.91 -14.31 -14.73
N ASN A 61 -25.97 -14.93 -14.01
CA ASN A 61 -26.10 -15.21 -12.58
C ASN A 61 -25.65 -14.03 -11.73
N ASN A 62 -24.56 -13.35 -12.13
CA ASN A 62 -23.96 -12.24 -11.39
C ASN A 62 -23.56 -11.10 -12.33
N PRO A 63 -24.46 -10.12 -12.58
CA PRO A 63 -24.20 -9.02 -13.52
C PRO A 63 -23.07 -8.09 -13.02
N ALA A 64 -22.83 -8.04 -11.71
CA ALA A 64 -21.81 -7.18 -11.12
C ALA A 64 -20.37 -7.57 -11.50
N LEU A 65 -20.15 -8.77 -12.04
CA LEU A 65 -18.85 -9.21 -12.56
C LEU A 65 -18.42 -8.47 -13.84
N GLU A 66 -19.36 -7.80 -14.53
CA GLU A 66 -19.04 -7.00 -15.72
C GLU A 66 -18.00 -5.91 -15.43
N LYS A 67 -18.06 -5.34 -14.22
CA LYS A 67 -17.12 -4.31 -13.74
C LYS A 67 -15.66 -4.81 -13.68
N LEU A 68 -15.41 -6.13 -13.68
CA LEU A 68 -14.06 -6.70 -13.67
C LEU A 68 -13.41 -6.73 -15.06
N LEU A 69 -14.21 -6.83 -16.12
CA LEU A 69 -13.73 -6.95 -17.50
C LEU A 69 -12.72 -5.87 -17.93
N PRO A 70 -12.89 -4.57 -17.61
CA PRO A 70 -11.92 -3.55 -18.00
C PRO A 70 -10.55 -3.73 -17.36
N HIS A 71 -10.48 -4.33 -16.17
CA HIS A 71 -9.26 -4.47 -15.38
C HIS A 71 -8.45 -5.74 -15.71
N ILE A 72 -8.99 -6.65 -16.54
CA ILE A 72 -8.29 -7.86 -17.00
C ILE A 72 -7.41 -7.52 -18.23
N ARG A 73 -6.35 -6.76 -18.00
CA ARG A 73 -5.37 -6.31 -18.99
C ARG A 73 -3.94 -6.43 -18.44
N GLY A 74 -2.99 -6.82 -19.29
CA GLY A 74 -1.61 -7.06 -18.87
C GLY A 74 -1.41 -8.47 -18.28
N ASN A 75 -0.37 -8.63 -17.46
CA ASN A 75 -0.05 -9.89 -16.81
C ASN A 75 -0.79 -9.99 -15.46
N VAL A 76 -2.01 -10.51 -15.50
CA VAL A 76 -2.96 -10.45 -14.38
C VAL A 76 -3.38 -11.85 -13.92
N GLY A 77 -3.62 -11.98 -12.62
CA GLY A 77 -4.24 -13.15 -11.99
C GLY A 77 -5.32 -12.76 -10.99
N PHE A 78 -6.00 -13.77 -10.48
CA PHE A 78 -7.01 -13.64 -9.43
C PHE A 78 -6.54 -14.31 -8.14
N VAL A 79 -6.82 -13.68 -7.00
CA VAL A 79 -6.68 -14.26 -5.68
C VAL A 79 -8.04 -14.23 -5.00
N PHE A 80 -8.64 -15.41 -4.81
CA PHE A 80 -9.97 -15.56 -4.22
C PHE A 80 -9.84 -15.78 -2.71
N THR A 81 -10.66 -15.07 -1.93
CA THR A 81 -10.64 -15.14 -0.46
C THR A 81 -12.03 -15.07 0.15
N LYS A 82 -12.21 -15.77 1.27
CA LYS A 82 -13.42 -15.65 2.12
C LYS A 82 -13.18 -14.74 3.32
N GLU A 83 -11.91 -14.63 3.73
CA GLU A 83 -11.45 -13.84 4.87
C GLU A 83 -11.46 -12.33 4.58
N ASP A 84 -10.96 -11.55 5.53
CA ASP A 84 -10.88 -10.10 5.43
C ASP A 84 -9.89 -9.63 4.37
N SER A 85 -10.32 -8.63 3.61
CA SER A 85 -9.57 -8.13 2.45
C SER A 85 -8.30 -7.39 2.87
N THR A 86 -8.30 -6.79 4.05
CA THR A 86 -7.16 -6.10 4.66
C THR A 86 -6.05 -7.08 5.03
N GLU A 87 -6.36 -8.16 5.75
CA GLU A 87 -5.37 -9.16 6.14
C GLU A 87 -4.68 -9.80 4.93
N VAL A 88 -5.47 -10.18 3.92
CA VAL A 88 -4.94 -10.80 2.70
C VAL A 88 -4.05 -9.82 1.94
N ARG A 89 -4.44 -8.54 1.89
CA ARG A 89 -3.64 -7.48 1.29
C ARG A 89 -2.29 -7.33 2.01
N ASP A 90 -2.30 -7.29 3.34
CA ASP A 90 -1.07 -7.15 4.12
C ASP A 90 -0.16 -8.36 3.94
N MET A 91 -0.73 -9.57 3.88
CA MET A 91 0.04 -10.77 3.54
C MET A 91 0.60 -10.73 2.11
N LEU A 92 -0.15 -10.21 1.14
CA LEU A 92 0.35 -10.07 -0.24
C LEU A 92 1.48 -9.03 -0.33
N LEU A 93 1.36 -7.92 0.40
CA LEU A 93 2.36 -6.84 0.43
C LEU A 93 3.60 -7.21 1.25
N ALA A 94 3.45 -8.00 2.31
CA ALA A 94 4.57 -8.49 3.11
C ALA A 94 5.45 -9.48 2.33
N ASN A 95 4.86 -10.27 1.42
CA ASN A 95 5.56 -11.26 0.60
C ASN A 95 6.26 -10.65 -0.64
N LYS A 96 6.86 -9.47 -0.48
CA LYS A 96 7.73 -8.87 -1.50
C LYS A 96 9.11 -9.51 -1.43
N VAL A 97 9.61 -9.93 -2.59
CA VAL A 97 10.94 -10.55 -2.69
C VAL A 97 11.93 -9.48 -3.16
N PRO A 98 13.07 -9.31 -2.47
CA PRO A 98 14.13 -8.45 -2.95
C PRO A 98 14.69 -9.03 -4.26
N ALA A 99 14.83 -8.17 -5.25
CA ALA A 99 15.23 -8.48 -6.59
C ALA A 99 16.40 -7.58 -7.00
N ALA A 100 17.35 -8.20 -7.67
CA ALA A 100 18.44 -7.49 -8.28
C ALA A 100 17.95 -6.61 -9.45
N ALA A 101 18.63 -5.49 -9.64
CA ALA A 101 18.44 -4.65 -10.81
C ALA A 101 18.83 -5.43 -12.08
N ARG A 102 17.94 -5.46 -13.07
CA ARG A 102 18.20 -6.08 -14.38
C ARG A 102 18.69 -5.00 -15.35
N ALA A 103 19.68 -5.34 -16.16
CA ALA A 103 20.16 -4.46 -17.21
C ALA A 103 19.02 -4.06 -18.17
N GLY A 104 18.90 -2.77 -18.47
CA GLY A 104 17.87 -2.21 -19.33
C GLY A 104 16.48 -2.07 -18.71
N ALA A 105 16.27 -2.49 -17.45
CA ALA A 105 15.04 -2.23 -16.73
C ALA A 105 14.96 -0.75 -16.31
N ILE A 106 13.73 -0.24 -16.16
CA ILE A 106 13.49 1.10 -15.62
C ILE A 106 13.52 1.00 -14.09
N ALA A 107 14.28 1.88 -13.43
CA ALA A 107 14.39 1.91 -11.99
C ALA A 107 13.11 2.46 -11.33
N PRO A 108 12.41 1.69 -10.47
CA PRO A 108 11.24 2.18 -9.75
C PRO A 108 11.59 3.07 -8.55
N CYS A 109 12.79 2.92 -7.99
CA CYS A 109 13.29 3.66 -6.83
C CYS A 109 14.73 4.12 -7.09
N ASP A 110 15.15 5.18 -6.41
CA ASP A 110 16.55 5.62 -6.42
C ASP A 110 17.45 4.56 -5.79
N VAL A 111 18.61 4.31 -6.41
CA VAL A 111 19.59 3.31 -5.94
C VAL A 111 20.86 4.01 -5.45
N THR A 112 21.11 3.89 -4.16
CA THR A 112 22.32 4.41 -3.50
C THR A 112 23.23 3.27 -3.07
N VAL A 113 24.52 3.38 -3.34
CA VAL A 113 25.53 2.44 -2.80
C VAL A 113 26.18 3.07 -1.57
N PRO A 114 26.15 2.39 -0.40
CA PRO A 114 26.78 2.90 0.80
C PRO A 114 28.30 2.77 0.77
N ALA A 115 28.98 3.65 1.50
CA ALA A 115 30.41 3.56 1.79
C ALA A 115 30.67 2.32 2.66
N GLN A 116 31.28 1.30 2.06
CA GLN A 116 31.55 0.02 2.72
C GLN A 116 32.73 -0.68 2.04
N ASN A 117 33.42 -1.55 2.80
CA ASN A 117 34.39 -2.48 2.21
C ASN A 117 33.65 -3.56 1.41
N THR A 118 33.96 -3.65 0.12
CA THR A 118 33.29 -4.54 -0.83
C THR A 118 33.80 -5.98 -0.77
N GLY A 119 34.98 -6.21 -0.16
CA GLY A 119 35.62 -7.53 -0.13
C GLY A 119 36.12 -8.02 -1.50
N LEU A 120 36.03 -7.20 -2.54
CA LEU A 120 36.51 -7.52 -3.89
C LEU A 120 38.02 -7.23 -3.99
N GLY A 121 38.72 -8.08 -4.74
CA GLY A 121 40.15 -7.91 -5.04
C GLY A 121 40.44 -6.73 -5.98
N PRO A 122 41.70 -6.29 -6.07
CA PRO A 122 42.10 -5.07 -6.77
C PRO A 122 41.94 -5.12 -8.30
N GLU A 123 41.73 -6.30 -8.88
CA GLU A 123 41.54 -6.51 -10.32
C GLU A 123 40.33 -5.76 -10.89
N LYS A 124 39.31 -5.53 -10.07
CA LYS A 124 38.04 -4.92 -10.51
C LYS A 124 37.94 -3.43 -10.22
N THR A 125 39.02 -2.78 -9.81
CA THR A 125 39.04 -1.34 -9.47
C THR A 125 38.64 -0.43 -10.64
N SER A 126 39.04 -0.79 -11.86
CA SER A 126 38.69 -0.08 -13.10
C SER A 126 37.17 0.00 -13.31
N PHE A 127 36.42 -1.00 -12.85
CA PHE A 127 34.97 -1.07 -13.00
C PHE A 127 34.24 -0.02 -12.14
N PHE A 128 34.71 0.19 -10.91
CA PHE A 128 34.16 1.22 -10.01
C PHE A 128 34.49 2.64 -10.50
N GLN A 129 35.68 2.82 -11.06
CA GLN A 129 36.11 4.11 -11.63
C GLN A 129 35.29 4.48 -12.87
N ALA A 130 34.98 3.52 -13.75
CA ALA A 130 34.16 3.75 -14.94
C ALA A 130 32.72 4.22 -14.59
N LEU A 131 32.24 3.86 -13.39
CA LEU A 131 30.92 4.25 -12.88
C LEU A 131 30.98 5.52 -12.00
N GLY A 132 32.12 6.19 -11.93
CA GLY A 132 32.28 7.42 -11.14
C GLY A 132 32.27 7.20 -9.62
N ILE A 133 32.45 5.96 -9.14
CA ILE A 133 32.49 5.64 -7.72
C ILE A 133 33.92 5.80 -7.20
N THR A 134 34.13 6.75 -6.29
CA THR A 134 35.43 6.95 -5.64
C THR A 134 35.73 5.79 -4.69
N THR A 135 36.74 5.00 -5.04
CA THR A 135 37.18 3.83 -4.27
C THR A 135 38.65 3.93 -3.87
N LYS A 136 39.01 3.30 -2.74
CA LYS A 136 40.38 3.19 -2.25
C LYS A 136 40.69 1.72 -1.96
N ILE A 137 41.93 1.29 -2.24
CA ILE A 137 42.38 -0.04 -1.86
C ILE A 137 42.86 0.01 -0.41
N SER A 138 42.21 -0.73 0.47
CA SER A 138 42.64 -0.94 1.86
C SER A 138 42.92 -2.43 2.05
N ARG A 139 44.08 -2.78 2.62
CA ARG A 139 44.41 -4.17 3.00
C ARG A 139 44.15 -5.23 1.91
N GLY A 140 44.34 -4.88 0.63
CA GLY A 140 44.11 -5.77 -0.52
C GLY A 140 42.66 -5.89 -1.00
N THR A 141 41.73 -5.15 -0.40
CA THR A 141 40.30 -5.10 -0.77
C THR A 141 39.87 -3.69 -1.19
N ILE A 142 38.83 -3.59 -2.03
CA ILE A 142 38.29 -2.31 -2.50
C ILE A 142 37.27 -1.75 -1.48
N GLU A 143 37.52 -0.54 -0.98
CA GLU A 143 36.61 0.23 -0.13
C GLU A 143 35.99 1.41 -0.88
N ILE A 144 34.68 1.60 -0.72
CA ILE A 144 33.94 2.76 -1.22
C ILE A 144 34.04 3.88 -0.18
N LEU A 145 34.49 5.07 -0.57
CA LEU A 145 34.76 6.19 0.35
C LEU A 145 33.51 6.95 0.78
N SER A 146 32.55 7.13 -0.14
CA SER A 146 31.35 7.94 0.08
C SER A 146 30.13 7.30 -0.57
N ASN A 147 28.95 7.61 -0.03
CA ASN A 147 27.68 7.17 -0.61
C ASN A 147 27.46 7.86 -1.96
N VAL A 148 27.21 7.07 -3.02
CA VAL A 148 26.94 7.59 -4.37
C VAL A 148 25.59 7.07 -4.85
N GLN A 149 24.77 7.97 -5.38
CA GLN A 149 23.54 7.64 -6.10
C GLN A 149 23.92 7.17 -7.51
N LEU A 150 23.66 5.90 -7.81
CA LEU A 150 23.97 5.33 -9.13
C LEU A 150 22.83 5.54 -10.12
N ILE A 151 21.58 5.37 -9.66
CA ILE A 151 20.42 5.34 -10.54
C ILE A 151 19.31 6.18 -9.91
N LYS A 152 18.70 7.06 -10.72
CA LYS A 152 17.52 7.82 -10.34
C LYS A 152 16.24 7.10 -10.76
N THR A 153 15.13 7.41 -10.10
CA THR A 153 13.80 6.93 -10.50
C THR A 153 13.51 7.29 -11.95
N GLY A 154 13.13 6.28 -12.75
CA GLY A 154 12.79 6.45 -14.16
C GLY A 154 13.94 6.27 -15.14
N ASP A 155 15.19 6.22 -14.67
CA ASP A 155 16.34 5.95 -15.53
C ASP A 155 16.46 4.46 -15.85
N LYS A 156 17.06 4.17 -17.01
CA LYS A 156 17.36 2.79 -17.42
C LYS A 156 18.63 2.32 -16.74
N VAL A 157 18.55 1.17 -16.07
CA VAL A 157 19.69 0.53 -15.42
C VAL A 157 20.73 0.11 -16.45
N GLY A 158 21.96 0.62 -16.34
CA GLY A 158 23.07 0.20 -17.18
C GLY A 158 23.49 -1.25 -16.90
N ALA A 159 24.04 -1.95 -17.91
CA ALA A 159 24.53 -3.32 -17.72
C ALA A 159 25.67 -3.40 -16.68
N SER A 160 26.53 -2.38 -16.66
CA SER A 160 27.63 -2.26 -15.70
C SER A 160 27.14 -1.98 -14.28
N GLU A 161 26.12 -1.14 -14.12
CA GLU A 161 25.50 -0.82 -12.82
C GLU A 161 24.79 -2.04 -12.22
N ALA A 162 24.02 -2.75 -13.05
CA ALA A 162 23.33 -3.98 -12.63
C ALA A 162 24.31 -5.05 -12.14
N THR A 163 25.41 -5.26 -12.86
CA THR A 163 26.42 -6.25 -12.48
C THR A 163 27.18 -5.84 -11.23
N LEU A 164 27.46 -4.54 -11.03
CA LEU A 164 28.02 -4.03 -9.79
C LEU A 164 27.11 -4.33 -8.59
N LEU A 165 25.84 -3.96 -8.67
CA LEU A 165 24.87 -4.15 -7.59
C LEU A 165 24.73 -5.64 -7.21
N ASN A 166 24.75 -6.51 -8.22
CA ASN A 166 24.78 -7.96 -8.01
C ASN A 166 26.06 -8.43 -7.30
N MET A 167 27.24 -7.90 -7.67
CA MET A 167 28.50 -8.25 -6.98
C MET A 167 28.56 -7.75 -5.54
N LEU A 168 27.94 -6.61 -5.25
CA LEU A 168 27.83 -6.06 -3.89
C LEU A 168 26.72 -6.73 -3.07
N ASN A 169 25.99 -7.70 -3.63
CA ASN A 169 24.80 -8.32 -3.03
C ASN A 169 23.71 -7.30 -2.62
N ILE A 170 23.67 -6.15 -3.30
CA ILE A 170 22.65 -5.12 -3.08
C ILE A 170 21.51 -5.40 -4.06
N SER A 171 20.34 -5.74 -3.52
CA SER A 171 19.10 -5.96 -4.28
C SER A 171 18.15 -4.79 -4.01
N PRO A 172 18.22 -3.70 -4.80
CA PRO A 172 17.56 -2.45 -4.45
C PRO A 172 16.05 -2.44 -4.73
N PHE A 173 15.56 -3.39 -5.54
CA PHE A 173 14.15 -3.43 -5.92
C PHE A 173 13.44 -4.53 -5.17
N SER A 174 12.19 -4.30 -4.80
CA SER A 174 11.32 -5.35 -4.26
C SER A 174 10.18 -5.58 -5.23
N TYR A 175 10.12 -6.77 -5.84
CA TYR A 175 8.98 -7.15 -6.66
C TYR A 175 8.06 -8.08 -5.88
N GLY A 176 6.76 -7.88 -6.04
CA GLY A 176 5.71 -8.67 -5.43
C GLY A 176 4.47 -8.65 -6.29
N LEU A 177 3.44 -9.38 -5.88
CA LEU A 177 2.13 -9.22 -6.50
C LEU A 177 1.59 -7.84 -6.16
N ILE A 178 1.29 -7.07 -7.20
CA ILE A 178 0.69 -5.73 -7.05
C ILE A 178 -0.82 -5.91 -7.14
N ILE A 179 -1.55 -5.43 -6.15
CA ILE A 179 -3.01 -5.43 -6.20
C ILE A 179 -3.44 -4.28 -7.11
N LEU A 180 -4.12 -4.59 -8.22
CA LEU A 180 -4.62 -3.58 -9.16
C LEU A 180 -6.01 -3.10 -8.74
N GLN A 181 -6.89 -4.04 -8.41
CA GLN A 181 -8.28 -3.81 -8.04
C GLN A 181 -8.76 -4.91 -7.12
N VAL A 182 -9.76 -4.59 -6.31
CA VAL A 182 -10.41 -5.53 -5.40
C VAL A 182 -11.88 -5.61 -5.76
N TYR A 183 -12.40 -6.82 -5.78
CA TYR A 183 -13.80 -7.14 -5.96
C TYR A 183 -14.37 -7.64 -4.64
N ASP A 184 -15.46 -7.04 -4.20
CA ASP A 184 -16.20 -7.48 -3.02
C ASP A 184 -17.70 -7.34 -3.31
N ASN A 185 -18.41 -8.47 -3.35
CA ASN A 185 -19.88 -8.53 -3.45
C ASN A 185 -20.48 -7.57 -4.51
N GLY A 186 -19.86 -7.49 -5.69
CA GLY A 186 -20.35 -6.66 -6.80
C GLY A 186 -19.85 -5.21 -6.85
N SER A 187 -19.04 -4.82 -5.87
CA SER A 187 -18.27 -3.57 -5.89
C SER A 187 -16.84 -3.85 -6.38
N VAL A 188 -16.31 -2.92 -7.17
CA VAL A 188 -14.90 -2.92 -7.58
C VAL A 188 -14.30 -1.63 -7.08
N TYR A 189 -13.21 -1.72 -6.31
CA TYR A 189 -12.52 -0.56 -5.77
C TYR A 189 -11.00 -0.70 -5.90
N SER A 190 -10.34 0.46 -5.95
CA SER A 190 -8.88 0.54 -5.94
C SER A 190 -8.35 0.10 -4.57
N PRO A 191 -7.10 -0.41 -4.52
CA PRO A 191 -6.48 -0.83 -3.25
C PRO A 191 -6.36 0.31 -2.23
N GLU A 192 -6.37 1.57 -2.67
CA GLU A 192 -6.31 2.75 -1.81
C GLU A 192 -7.55 2.89 -0.91
N VAL A 193 -8.71 2.38 -1.33
CA VAL A 193 -9.92 2.42 -0.51
C VAL A 193 -9.78 1.53 0.73
N LEU A 194 -8.96 0.48 0.65
CA LEU A 194 -8.65 -0.38 1.80
C LEU A 194 -7.67 0.26 2.79
N ASP A 195 -6.97 1.33 2.40
CA ASP A 195 -6.07 2.07 3.29
C ASP A 195 -6.83 3.03 4.24
N ILE A 196 -8.16 3.11 4.11
CA ILE A 196 -8.98 3.94 4.98
C ILE A 196 -9.10 3.24 6.34
N THR A 197 -8.29 3.71 7.30
CA THR A 197 -8.32 3.26 8.70
C THR A 197 -9.59 3.70 9.44
N GLU A 198 -10.00 2.96 10.46
CA GLU A 198 -11.12 3.36 11.33
C GLU A 198 -10.90 4.73 12.00
N ASP A 199 -9.66 5.08 12.30
CA ASP A 199 -9.29 6.38 12.88
C ASP A 199 -9.65 7.57 11.98
N THR A 200 -9.52 7.42 10.66
CA THR A 200 -9.88 8.49 9.72
C THR A 200 -11.40 8.66 9.67
N LEU A 201 -12.16 7.56 9.72
CA LEU A 201 -13.62 7.60 9.83
C LEU A 201 -14.05 8.25 11.14
N HIS A 202 -13.43 7.91 12.26
CA HIS A 202 -13.74 8.49 13.56
C HIS A 202 -13.46 10.00 13.58
N LYS A 203 -12.32 10.44 13.05
CA LYS A 203 -11.98 11.86 12.93
C LYS A 203 -12.99 12.63 12.08
N ARG A 204 -13.38 12.09 10.92
CA ARG A 204 -14.39 12.71 10.03
C ARG A 204 -15.77 12.76 10.67
N PHE A 205 -16.16 11.70 11.39
CA PHE A 205 -17.42 11.67 12.11
C PHE A 205 -17.44 12.74 13.21
N LEU A 206 -16.39 12.83 14.03
CA LEU A 206 -16.26 13.88 15.05
C LEU A 206 -16.23 15.29 14.46
N GLU A 207 -15.58 15.48 13.31
CA GLU A 207 -15.60 16.74 12.56
C GLU A 207 -17.04 17.09 12.13
N GLY A 208 -17.79 16.13 11.61
CA GLY A 208 -19.21 16.30 11.28
C GLY A 208 -20.06 16.69 12.49
N VAL A 209 -19.89 16.01 13.62
CA VAL A 209 -20.59 16.33 14.88
C VAL A 209 -20.23 17.74 15.36
N ARG A 210 -18.96 18.15 15.27
CA ARG A 210 -18.51 19.50 15.63
C ARG A 210 -19.13 20.56 14.72
N ASN A 211 -19.22 20.29 13.41
CA ASN A 211 -19.83 21.21 12.45
C ASN A 211 -21.33 21.38 12.70
N ILE A 212 -22.03 20.29 13.01
CA ILE A 212 -23.46 20.37 13.39
C ILE A 212 -23.61 21.16 14.69
N ALA A 213 -22.79 20.86 15.70
CA ALA A 213 -22.84 21.55 16.98
C ALA A 213 -22.55 23.06 16.84
N SER A 214 -21.57 23.45 16.02
CA SER A 214 -21.23 24.86 15.79
C SER A 214 -22.36 25.62 15.08
N VAL A 215 -22.98 25.01 14.07
CA VAL A 215 -24.13 25.59 13.36
C VAL A 215 -25.33 25.74 14.31
N CYS A 216 -25.66 24.70 15.09
CA CYS A 216 -26.76 24.76 16.06
C CYS A 216 -26.54 25.83 17.13
N LEU A 217 -25.30 26.00 17.62
CA LEU A 217 -24.95 27.04 18.58
C LEU A 217 -25.07 28.45 18.00
N GLN A 218 -24.71 28.64 16.73
CA GLN A 218 -24.84 29.95 16.05
C GLN A 218 -26.31 30.32 15.77
N ILE A 219 -27.12 29.35 15.35
CA ILE A 219 -28.55 29.57 15.07
C ILE A 219 -29.35 29.69 16.37
N GLY A 220 -28.83 29.20 17.50
CA GLY A 220 -29.52 29.17 18.78
C GLY A 220 -30.59 28.07 18.86
N TYR A 221 -30.50 27.05 18.00
CA TYR A 221 -31.43 25.93 17.98
C TYR A 221 -30.89 24.77 18.83
N PRO A 222 -31.56 24.40 19.95
CA PRO A 222 -31.04 23.40 20.87
C PRO A 222 -31.21 21.98 20.31
N THR A 223 -30.11 21.41 19.85
CA THR A 223 -29.96 19.97 19.55
C THR A 223 -29.19 19.25 20.65
N VAL A 224 -29.33 17.92 20.73
CA VAL A 224 -28.64 17.07 21.74
C VAL A 224 -27.13 17.31 21.75
N ALA A 225 -26.50 17.55 20.59
CA ALA A 225 -25.08 17.86 20.48
C ALA A 225 -24.72 19.28 20.97
N SER A 226 -25.63 20.25 20.87
CA SER A 226 -25.38 21.66 21.21
C SER A 226 -25.73 22.03 22.66
N VAL A 227 -26.72 21.35 23.27
CA VAL A 227 -27.22 21.68 24.62
C VAL A 227 -26.11 21.70 25.68
N PRO A 228 -25.19 20.71 25.77
CA PRO A 228 -24.10 20.75 26.75
C PRO A 228 -23.20 21.97 26.54
N HIS A 229 -22.90 22.29 25.29
CA HIS A 229 -22.08 23.46 24.95
C HIS A 229 -22.78 24.79 25.24
N SER A 230 -24.09 24.89 25.03
CA SER A 230 -24.88 26.08 25.37
C SER A 230 -24.88 26.35 26.88
N VAL A 231 -25.08 25.32 27.70
CA VAL A 231 -25.07 25.45 29.17
C VAL A 231 -23.68 25.83 29.68
N ILE A 232 -22.62 25.18 29.18
CA ILE A 232 -21.23 25.48 29.55
C ILE A 232 -20.84 26.89 29.10
N ASN A 233 -21.24 27.32 27.91
CA ASN A 233 -20.96 28.67 27.42
C ASN A 233 -21.68 29.74 28.25
N GLY A 234 -22.92 29.49 28.66
CA GLY A 234 -23.65 30.34 29.61
C GLY A 234 -22.88 30.46 30.93
N TYR A 235 -22.45 29.34 31.49
CA TYR A 235 -21.66 29.31 32.71
C TYR A 235 -20.32 30.05 32.57
N LYS A 236 -19.59 29.85 31.46
CA LYS A 236 -18.33 30.57 31.16
C LYS A 236 -18.52 32.07 31.04
N ARG A 237 -19.61 32.54 30.43
CA ARG A 237 -19.92 33.98 30.32
C ARG A 237 -20.16 34.62 31.69
N VAL A 238 -20.90 33.94 32.57
CA VAL A 238 -21.13 34.40 33.94
C VAL A 238 -19.81 34.42 34.74
N LEU A 239 -19.00 33.36 34.62
CA LEU A 239 -17.66 33.33 35.24
C LEU A 239 -16.77 34.47 34.76
N ALA A 240 -16.74 34.75 33.45
CA ALA A 240 -15.93 35.83 32.90
C ALA A 240 -16.31 37.19 33.50
N VAL A 241 -17.62 37.48 33.61
CA VAL A 241 -18.12 38.72 34.25
C VAL A 241 -17.69 38.79 35.72
N CYS A 242 -17.78 37.70 36.47
CA CYS A 242 -17.39 37.68 37.88
C CYS A 242 -15.88 37.81 38.11
N VAL A 243 -15.05 37.33 37.18
CA VAL A 243 -13.60 37.57 37.21
C VAL A 243 -13.28 39.04 36.98
N GLU A 244 -14.00 39.74 36.09
CA GLU A 244 -13.78 41.16 35.80
C GLU A 244 -14.37 42.12 36.84
N THR A 245 -15.42 41.71 37.56
CA THR A 245 -16.19 42.61 38.46
C THR A 245 -15.95 42.35 39.95
N ASP A 246 -14.91 41.59 40.31
CA ASP A 246 -14.54 41.19 41.69
C ASP A 246 -15.63 40.47 42.51
N TYR A 247 -16.81 40.23 41.93
CA TYR A 247 -17.90 39.48 42.57
C TYR A 247 -17.53 38.00 42.78
N SER A 248 -17.65 37.53 44.02
CA SER A 248 -17.40 36.13 44.42
C SER A 248 -18.68 35.32 44.53
N PHE A 249 -18.68 34.10 44.03
CA PHE A 249 -19.69 33.08 44.33
C PHE A 249 -19.00 31.70 44.43
N PRO A 250 -19.58 30.71 45.12
CA PRO A 250 -18.89 29.47 45.50
C PRO A 250 -18.28 28.65 44.35
N LEU A 251 -18.77 28.91 43.14
CA LEU A 251 -18.39 28.27 41.89
C LEU A 251 -17.36 29.10 41.09
N ALA A 252 -17.29 30.42 41.29
CA ALA A 252 -16.20 31.29 40.81
C ALA A 252 -14.95 31.19 41.68
N ASP A 253 -15.11 30.98 42.98
CA ASP A 253 -13.98 30.87 43.93
C ASP A 253 -13.13 29.61 43.70
N LYS A 254 -13.61 28.65 42.90
CA LYS A 254 -12.85 27.47 42.46
C LYS A 254 -11.97 27.71 41.22
N VAL A 255 -12.17 28.83 40.53
CA VAL A 255 -11.48 29.18 39.27
C VAL A 255 -10.53 30.37 39.47
N LYS A 256 -10.80 31.25 40.44
CA LYS A 256 -9.80 32.17 41.01
C LYS A 256 -8.70 31.39 41.73
#